data_AF-A0A1F2S7Q7-F1
#
_entry.id   AF-A0A1F2S7Q7-F1
#
_cell.length_a   1.000
_cell.length_b   1.000
_cell.length_c   1.000
_cell.angle_alpha   90.00
_cell.angle_beta   90.00
_cell.angle_gamma   90.00
#
_symmetry.space_group_name_H-M   'P 1'
#
loop_
_entity.id
_entity.type
_entity.pdbx_description
1 polymer ?
#
loop_
_entity_poly.entity_id
_entity_poly.type
_entity_poly.pdbx_seq_one_letter_code
_entity_poly.pdbx_strand_id
1 'polypeptide(L)' 'MTCRHCGTDIADKALICYRCGRATTDPRVKPPEGGSLFERPRRRRGPLGMLSLILLLALVLLWFLTRQG' A
#
# COMPACT_ATOMS: atom_id res chain seq x y z
N MET A 1 24.19 -1.20 30.84
CA MET A 1 24.48 -0.04 29.96
C MET A 1 23.45 1.08 30.14
N THR A 2 23.85 2.34 29.97
CA THR A 2 22.96 3.49 30.21
C THR A 2 22.15 3.92 28.97
N CYS A 3 20.86 4.16 29.16
CA CYS A 3 19.98 4.70 28.14
C CYS A 3 20.39 6.12 27.71
N ARG A 4 20.69 6.32 26.41
CA ARG A 4 21.05 7.63 25.82
C ARG A 4 19.95 8.69 25.88
N HIS A 5 18.74 8.27 26.26
CA HIS A 5 17.51 9.04 26.15
C HIS A 5 16.96 9.51 27.49
N CYS A 6 17.12 8.72 28.56
CA CYS A 6 16.60 9.02 29.89
C CYS A 6 17.58 8.72 31.02
N GLY A 7 18.80 8.25 30.73
CA GLY A 7 19.85 8.02 31.73
C GLY A 7 19.65 6.78 32.61
N THR A 8 18.61 5.98 32.40
CA THR A 8 18.36 4.77 33.20
C THR A 8 19.32 3.65 32.82
N ASP A 9 19.76 2.88 33.80
CA ASP A 9 20.58 1.68 33.56
C ASP A 9 19.70 0.53 33.05
N ILE A 10 20.16 -0.14 32.02
CA ILE A 10 19.43 -1.21 31.32
C ILE A 10 20.40 -2.38 31.10
N ALA A 11 19.89 -3.61 31.06
CA ALA A 11 20.66 -4.77 30.66
C ALA A 11 21.32 -4.58 29.28
N ASP A 12 22.53 -5.12 29.11
CA ASP A 12 23.35 -4.88 27.91
C ASP A 12 22.74 -5.40 26.60
N LYS A 13 21.80 -6.36 26.68
CA LYS A 13 21.09 -6.93 25.53
C LYS A 13 19.65 -6.41 25.38
N ALA A 14 19.27 -5.38 26.12
CA ALA A 14 17.93 -4.82 26.01
C ALA A 14 17.75 -4.12 24.66
N LEU A 15 16.72 -4.51 23.92
CA LEU A 15 16.32 -3.88 22.65
C LEU A 15 15.56 -2.56 22.87
N ILE A 16 14.87 -2.44 24.01
CA ILE A 16 13.98 -1.33 24.35
C ILE A 16 14.22 -0.93 25.81
N CYS A 17 14.28 0.38 26.09
CA CYS A 17 14.33 0.90 27.45
C CYS A 17 12.99 0.69 28.16
N TYR A 18 12.98 -0.05 29.28
CA TYR A 18 11.77 -0.28 30.07
C TYR A 18 11.16 0.99 30.67
N ARG A 19 11.95 2.07 30.82
CA ARG A 19 11.49 3.32 31.42
C ARG A 19 10.92 4.31 30.41
N CYS A 20 11.59 4.51 29.27
CA CYS A 20 11.18 5.52 28.29
C CYS A 20 10.65 4.93 26.96
N GLY A 21 10.68 3.61 26.78
CA GLY A 21 10.13 2.93 25.60
C GLY A 21 10.93 3.09 24.31
N ARG A 22 12.04 3.84 24.32
CA ARG A 22 12.88 4.03 23.12
C ARG A 22 13.77 2.81 22.85
N ALA A 23 13.98 2.52 21.57
CA ALA A 23 14.91 1.50 21.13
C ALA A 23 16.34 1.87 21.52
N THR A 24 17.14 0.88 21.89
CA THR A 24 18.56 1.07 22.26
C THR A 24 19.48 1.09 21.03
N THR A 25 18.98 0.61 19.89
CA THR A 25 19.70 0.52 18.61
C THR A 25 18.91 1.18 17.49
N ASP A 26 19.61 1.77 16.53
CA ASP A 26 19.00 2.32 15.33
C ASP A 26 18.38 1.24 14.42
N PRO A 27 17.31 1.55 13.66
CA PRO A 27 16.72 0.62 12.71
C PRO A 27 17.74 0.22 11.63
N ARG A 28 17.91 -1.08 11.42
CA ARG A 28 18.78 -1.60 10.35
C ARG A 28 18.25 -1.31 8.94
N VAL A 29 16.93 -1.20 8.81
CA VAL A 29 16.24 -1.04 7.52
C VAL A 29 15.58 0.33 7.49
N LYS A 30 15.92 1.14 6.48
CA LYS A 30 15.24 2.40 6.21
C LYS A 30 13.83 2.09 5.68
N PRO A 31 12.77 2.74 6.18
CA PRO A 31 11.44 2.57 5.61
C PRO A 31 11.46 3.00 4.12
N PRO A 32 10.69 2.33 3.25
CA PRO A 32 10.57 2.74 1.86
C PRO A 32 10.07 4.19 1.76
N GLU A 33 10.65 4.96 0.86
CA GLU A 33 10.40 6.41 0.77
C GLU A 33 9.04 6.78 0.14
N GLY A 34 8.27 5.78 -0.32
CA GLY A 34 7.01 6.01 -1.05
C GLY A 34 5.92 4.98 -0.77
N GLY A 35 4.69 5.49 -0.62
CA GLY A 35 3.44 4.73 -0.53
C GLY A 35 2.97 4.47 0.91
N SER A 36 1.65 4.40 1.10
CA SER A 36 1.08 3.74 2.27
C SER A 36 1.23 2.23 2.14
N LEU A 37 1.32 1.52 3.27
CA LEU A 37 1.27 0.04 3.30
C LEU A 37 -0.01 -0.52 2.65
N PHE A 38 -1.00 0.34 2.41
CA PHE A 38 -2.30 0.04 1.82
C PHE A 38 -2.49 0.67 0.43
N GLU A 39 -1.42 1.13 -0.24
CA GLU A 39 -1.48 1.50 -1.65
C GLU A 39 -1.76 0.23 -2.46
N ARG A 40 -3.03 -0.19 -2.47
CA ARG A 40 -3.51 -1.21 -3.40
C ARG A 40 -3.07 -0.73 -4.77
N PRO A 41 -2.44 -1.57 -5.59
CA PRO A 41 -2.15 -1.18 -6.96
C PRO A 41 -3.49 -0.78 -7.54
N ARG A 42 -3.66 0.52 -7.81
CA ARG A 42 -4.84 1.05 -8.46
C ARG A 42 -4.77 0.42 -9.83
N ARG A 43 -5.37 -0.77 -9.96
CA ARG A 43 -5.48 -1.55 -11.18
C ARG A 43 -6.16 -0.61 -12.14
N ARG A 44 -5.35 0.16 -12.87
CA ARG A 44 -5.80 1.13 -13.84
C ARG A 44 -6.64 0.27 -14.77
N ARG A 45 -7.96 0.36 -14.64
CA ARG A 45 -8.87 -0.10 -15.67
C ARG A 45 -8.48 0.76 -16.85
N GLY A 46 -7.54 0.26 -17.66
CA GLY A 46 -7.04 0.98 -18.81
C GLY A 46 -8.20 1.28 -19.75
N PRO A 47 -8.01 2.21 -20.70
CA PRO A 47 -9.02 2.58 -21.68
C PRO A 47 -9.59 1.36 -22.44
N LEU A 48 -8.83 0.25 -22.49
CA LEU A 48 -9.25 -1.06 -23.01
C LEU A 48 -10.57 -1.56 -22.44
N GLY A 49 -10.79 -1.46 -21.12
CA GLY A 49 -12.04 -1.94 -20.49
C GLY A 49 -13.26 -1.14 -20.95
N MET A 50 -13.08 0.17 -21.11
CA MET A 50 -14.12 1.08 -21.59
C MET A 50 -14.39 0.86 -23.08
N LEU A 51 -13.34 0.64 -23.88
CA LEU A 51 -13.46 0.34 -25.30
C LEU A 51 -14.21 -0.97 -25.56
N SER A 52 -13.92 -2.02 -24.78
CA SER A 52 -14.64 -3.30 -24.87
C SER A 52 -16.12 -3.19 -24.51
N LEU A 53 -16.48 -2.35 -23.52
CA LEU A 53 -17.89 -2.13 -23.15
C LEU A 53 -18.66 -1.40 -24.25
N ILE A 54 -18.07 -0.36 -24.85
CA ILE A 54 -18.67 0.40 -25.95
C ILE A 54 -18.90 -0.50 -27.17
N LEU A 55 -17.90 -1.32 -27.53
CA LEU A 55 -18.01 -2.24 -28.65
C LEU A 55 -19.15 -3.27 -28.46
N LEU A 56 -19.26 -3.83 -27.24
CA LEU A 56 -20.35 -4.76 -26.91
C LEU A 56 -21.72 -4.11 -27.01
N LEU A 57 -21.88 -2.88 -26.48
CA LEU A 57 -23.13 -2.13 -26.58
C LEU A 57 -23.51 -1.83 -28.03
N ALA A 58 -22.55 -1.43 -28.86
CA ALA A 58 -22.79 -1.17 -30.28
C ALA A 58 -23.24 -2.43 -31.04
N LEU A 59 -22.61 -3.58 -30.78
CA LEU A 59 -23.00 -4.86 -31.37
C LEU A 59 -24.40 -5.29 -30.95
N VAL A 60 -24.75 -5.13 -29.68
CA VAL A 60 -26.10 -5.45 -29.17
C VAL A 60 -27.15 -4.53 -29.80
N LEU A 61 -26.87 -3.23 -29.94
CA LEU A 61 -27.79 -2.28 -30.56
C LEU A 61 -28.03 -2.61 -32.03
N LEU A 62 -26.97 -2.89 -32.79
CA LEU A 62 -27.04 -3.31 -34.19
C LEU A 62 -27.86 -4.60 -34.34
N TRP A 63 -27.58 -5.59 -33.50
CA TRP A 63 -28.32 -6.84 -33.50
C TRP A 63 -29.81 -6.62 -33.16
N PHE A 64 -30.12 -5.74 -32.22
CA PHE A 64 -31.50 -5.43 -31.86
C PHE A 64 -32.26 -4.70 -32.98
N LEU A 65 -31.61 -3.75 -33.65
CA LEU A 65 -32.19 -3.02 -34.78
C LEU A 65 -32.43 -3.92 -35.99
N THR A 66 -31.48 -4.81 -36.31
CA THR A 66 -31.61 -5.76 -37.43
C THR A 66 -32.62 -6.88 -37.16
N ARG A 67 -33.02 -7.09 -35.90
CA ARG A 67 -34.03 -8.10 -35.53
C ARG A 67 -35.45 -7.52 -35.42
N GLN A 68 -35.59 -6.20 -35.36
CA GLN A 68 -36.89 -5.52 -35.29
C GLN A 68 -37.41 -5.02 -36.65
N GLY A 69 -36.57 -4.97 -37.68
CA GLY A 69 -36.97 -4.70 -39.07
C GLY A 69 -37.14 -5.98 -39.87
#